data_AF-A0A414CGK7-F1
#
_entry.id   AF-A0A414CGK7-F1
#
_cell.length_a   1.000
_cell.length_b   1.000
_cell.length_c   1.000
_cell.angle_alpha   90.00
_cell.angle_beta   90.00
_cell.angle_gamma   90.00
#
_symmetry.space_group_name_H-M   'P 1'
#
loop_
_entity.id
_entity.type
_entity.pdbx_description
1 polymer ?
#
loop_
_entity_poly.entity_id
_entity_poly.type
_entity_poly.pdbx_seq_one_letter_code
_entity_poly.pdbx_strand_id
1 'polypeptide(L)'
;MKLLFRLVILSVCFLCVGKVYAENVSNLSYMITNREVWKISEIKRKIDSNKISYIPEINLLSFHNLDNEDQNIISKYFDLKKGNSLPKIDIQKEIEVDTISNSQTESIHNDSVSNSIYGKTDILSEEYNSFNWPYKKILSDRILNGDIRGEGIKVGIIDSGVDFSHPNLVDNNLKQKNYVNDDQTDELGHGTQVAGVIDTLAPGVEMTSYKVMGAEEGESLNVIRAIIDATNDGMDIINVSLGSYKNYTKGEEKFTTIAFLKAIEYARRNKTIIVASAGNESINLDTFSNNNMHVPGGLPSVITVASTNKKGNKADYSNYGSIISISSPTGSFGEQYATTGQIDAREMMMTYYPLTKESIIGSLAGFPKGYTLSFGTSLAAPAVSAAVAVILSKNICQDRDVESIILQLMRNSEPFKEDSENIGYGELRIK
;
A
#
# COMPACT_ATOMS: atom_id res chain seq x y z
N MET A 1 -4.69 -40.28 4.88
CA MET A 1 -3.63 -39.35 5.33
C MET A 1 -3.01 -38.47 4.22
N LYS A 2 -3.61 -38.33 3.02
CA LYS A 2 -3.08 -37.45 1.95
C LYS A 2 -3.98 -36.24 1.60
N LEU A 3 -4.99 -35.94 2.43
CA LEU A 3 -5.99 -34.89 2.13
C LEU A 3 -5.86 -33.63 3.02
N LEU A 4 -5.37 -33.75 4.25
CA LEU A 4 -5.21 -32.59 5.16
C LEU A 4 -4.11 -31.60 4.71
N PHE A 5 -3.06 -32.09 4.03
CA PHE A 5 -1.91 -31.25 3.67
C PHE A 5 -2.14 -30.30 2.48
N ARG A 6 -3.33 -30.33 1.86
CA ARG A 6 -3.73 -29.37 0.80
C ARG A 6 -4.39 -28.09 1.33
N LEU A 7 -4.58 -27.96 2.64
CA LEU A 7 -5.37 -26.88 3.26
C LEU A 7 -4.56 -25.83 4.03
N VAL A 8 -3.22 -25.95 4.09
CA VAL A 8 -2.37 -25.12 4.97
C VAL A 8 -1.56 -24.05 4.20
N ILE A 9 -1.46 -24.15 2.87
CA ILE A 9 -0.67 -23.21 2.03
C ILE A 9 -1.56 -22.44 1.02
N LEU A 10 -2.85 -22.78 0.92
CA LEU A 10 -3.83 -22.09 0.07
C LEU A 10 -4.96 -21.39 0.86
N SER A 11 -4.81 -21.23 2.18
CA SER A 11 -5.88 -20.80 3.10
C SER A 11 -5.54 -19.52 3.88
N VAL A 12 -4.92 -18.54 3.21
CA VAL A 12 -4.87 -17.13 3.67
C VAL A 12 -5.73 -16.23 2.78
N CYS A 13 -6.23 -16.73 1.63
CA CYS A 13 -7.11 -16.00 0.73
C CYS A 13 -8.41 -16.80 0.46
N PHE A 14 -9.54 -16.14 0.73
CA PHE A 14 -10.93 -16.48 0.40
C PHE A 14 -11.64 -17.67 1.11
N LEU A 15 -12.58 -17.26 1.96
CA LEU A 15 -13.91 -17.86 2.23
C LEU A 15 -14.00 -19.09 3.15
N CYS A 16 -14.29 -18.80 4.42
CA CYS A 16 -15.35 -19.53 5.15
C CYS A 16 -16.46 -18.55 5.55
N VAL A 17 -17.73 -18.99 5.55
CA VAL A 17 -18.88 -18.05 5.56
C VAL A 17 -19.24 -17.55 6.96
N GLY A 18 -18.67 -16.42 7.35
CA GLY A 18 -19.09 -15.65 8.52
C GLY A 18 -20.43 -14.94 8.31
N LYS A 19 -21.55 -15.58 8.65
CA LYS A 19 -22.88 -14.93 8.67
C LYS A 19 -23.06 -14.04 9.91
N VAL A 20 -22.44 -12.85 9.88
CA VAL A 20 -22.72 -11.78 10.85
C VAL A 20 -24.03 -11.09 10.45
N TYR A 21 -25.03 -11.10 11.33
CA TYR A 21 -26.30 -10.42 11.08
C TYR A 21 -26.30 -8.99 11.64
N ALA A 22 -25.85 -8.07 10.79
CA ALA A 22 -26.11 -6.62 10.79
C ALA A 22 -25.77 -5.80 12.07
N GLU A 23 -24.69 -5.01 11.98
CA GLU A 23 -24.88 -3.55 12.08
C GLU A 23 -25.10 -3.03 10.66
N ASN A 24 -26.36 -2.77 10.31
CA ASN A 24 -26.73 -2.15 9.03
C ASN A 24 -27.79 -1.08 9.31
N VAL A 25 -27.49 0.15 8.89
CA VAL A 25 -28.47 1.25 8.84
C VAL A 25 -28.62 1.83 7.43
N SER A 26 -27.82 1.35 6.46
CA SER A 26 -27.84 1.55 5.00
C SER A 26 -27.65 2.98 4.44
N ASN A 27 -26.46 3.43 4.00
CA ASN A 27 -25.06 3.05 4.22
C ASN A 27 -24.20 4.30 3.94
N LEU A 28 -23.27 4.64 4.84
CA LEU A 28 -22.86 6.04 5.08
C LEU A 28 -21.34 6.17 5.30
N SER A 29 -20.72 7.30 4.90
CA SER A 29 -19.29 7.59 5.16
C SER A 29 -18.90 9.07 5.00
N TYR A 30 -18.08 9.61 5.92
CA TYR A 30 -17.83 11.06 6.02
C TYR A 30 -16.39 11.43 6.42
N MET A 31 -15.74 12.25 5.60
CA MET A 31 -14.55 13.06 5.91
C MET A 31 -14.86 14.51 5.47
N ILE A 32 -14.70 15.50 6.34
CA ILE A 32 -15.00 16.91 6.00
C ILE A 32 -14.23 17.95 6.81
N THR A 33 -13.96 19.08 6.18
CA THR A 33 -13.61 20.40 6.73
C THR A 33 -13.75 21.46 5.61
N ASN A 34 -13.55 22.76 5.77
CA ASN A 34 -13.09 23.53 6.93
C ASN A 34 -14.28 24.06 7.72
N ARG A 35 -14.27 23.87 9.04
CA ARG A 35 -15.44 24.09 9.92
C ARG A 35 -16.71 23.43 9.36
N GLU A 36 -16.52 22.21 8.84
CA GLU A 36 -17.55 21.27 8.40
C GLU A 36 -18.53 21.79 7.31
N VAL A 37 -18.15 22.84 6.58
CA VAL A 37 -18.88 23.42 5.42
C VAL A 37 -20.38 23.65 5.75
N TRP A 38 -20.63 24.21 6.94
CA TRP A 38 -21.95 24.39 7.57
C TRP A 38 -22.91 23.19 7.43
N LYS A 39 -22.32 21.99 7.45
CA LYS A 39 -22.96 20.67 7.42
C LYS A 39 -23.95 20.51 6.26
N ILE A 40 -23.49 20.94 5.07
CA ILE A 40 -23.88 20.54 3.70
C ILE A 40 -25.40 20.34 3.52
N SER A 41 -26.12 21.44 3.36
CA SER A 41 -26.65 22.06 4.56
C SER A 41 -28.01 21.53 5.05
N GLU A 42 -28.01 21.10 6.31
CA GLU A 42 -29.16 20.66 7.12
C GLU A 42 -29.81 19.24 6.94
N ILE A 43 -29.19 18.18 6.41
CA ILE A 43 -28.27 18.03 5.30
C ILE A 43 -29.14 17.94 4.05
N LYS A 44 -29.06 18.94 3.17
CA LYS A 44 -30.10 19.30 2.19
C LYS A 44 -31.52 19.31 2.80
N ARG A 45 -31.63 19.80 4.04
CA ARG A 45 -32.83 19.82 4.89
C ARG A 45 -33.58 18.49 4.97
N LYS A 46 -33.00 17.58 5.78
CA LYS A 46 -33.55 16.26 6.13
C LYS A 46 -33.64 15.24 4.97
N ILE A 47 -33.31 15.66 3.75
CA ILE A 47 -33.79 15.03 2.51
C ILE A 47 -32.64 14.42 1.71
N ASP A 48 -32.43 13.12 1.94
CA ASP A 48 -32.98 12.10 1.03
C ASP A 48 -32.59 12.16 -0.47
N SER A 49 -31.52 12.88 -0.85
CA SER A 49 -31.21 13.15 -2.27
C SER A 49 -30.50 11.96 -2.98
N ASN A 50 -31.20 10.82 -3.05
CA ASN A 50 -30.83 9.48 -3.53
C ASN A 50 -29.35 9.00 -3.32
N LYS A 51 -28.74 9.07 -2.13
CA LYS A 51 -29.23 9.63 -0.86
C LYS A 51 -28.31 10.70 -0.22
N ILE A 52 -27.05 10.86 -0.68
CA ILE A 52 -26.21 12.09 -0.81
C ILE A 52 -24.71 11.75 -0.89
N SER A 53 -24.17 11.65 -2.10
CA SER A 53 -22.72 11.56 -2.31
C SER A 53 -22.11 12.89 -2.70
N TYR A 54 -20.91 13.18 -2.19
CA TYR A 54 -20.20 14.41 -2.47
C TYR A 54 -18.68 14.24 -2.33
N ILE A 55 -17.92 14.80 -3.27
CA ILE A 55 -16.45 14.80 -3.25
C ILE A 55 -15.96 16.21 -3.61
N PRO A 56 -15.90 17.14 -2.64
CA PRO A 56 -15.20 18.42 -2.78
C PRO A 56 -13.70 18.15 -2.68
N GLU A 57 -13.17 17.57 -3.76
CA GLU A 57 -11.78 17.15 -3.94
C GLU A 57 -11.13 16.67 -2.63
N ILE A 58 -11.75 15.61 -2.07
CA ILE A 58 -11.38 14.79 -0.89
C ILE A 58 -11.99 15.10 0.49
N ASN A 59 -12.74 16.20 0.70
CA ASN A 59 -13.62 16.30 1.88
C ASN A 59 -14.92 15.49 1.66
N LEU A 60 -14.69 14.17 1.49
CA LEU A 60 -15.52 13.09 0.95
C LEU A 60 -16.72 12.70 1.82
N LEU A 61 -17.93 12.75 1.25
CA LEU A 61 -19.19 12.72 2.01
C LEU A 61 -20.33 11.89 1.34
N SER A 62 -20.44 10.60 1.69
CA SER A 62 -21.66 9.72 1.79
C SER A 62 -22.42 9.24 0.53
N PHE A 63 -23.68 8.71 0.46
CA PHE A 63 -24.79 8.26 1.37
C PHE A 63 -25.74 7.37 0.52
N HIS A 64 -26.19 6.20 1.03
CA HIS A 64 -26.87 5.20 0.18
C HIS A 64 -28.03 4.42 0.85
N ASN A 65 -29.28 4.87 0.60
CA ASN A 65 -30.54 4.13 0.83
C ASN A 65 -30.94 3.85 2.30
N LEU A 66 -31.09 4.91 3.09
CA LEU A 66 -31.72 4.87 4.42
C LEU A 66 -33.26 4.87 4.28
N ASP A 67 -33.98 4.01 5.00
CA ASP A 67 -35.41 4.14 5.33
C ASP A 67 -35.68 3.53 6.74
N ASN A 68 -36.51 4.04 7.67
CA ASN A 68 -37.27 5.31 7.78
C ASN A 68 -37.13 5.79 9.26
N GLU A 69 -37.16 7.06 9.67
CA GLU A 69 -37.04 8.36 9.01
C GLU A 69 -35.66 8.95 9.41
N ASP A 70 -34.91 9.53 8.48
CA ASP A 70 -33.65 8.83 8.15
C ASP A 70 -32.35 9.41 8.66
N GLN A 71 -31.52 8.52 9.24
CA GLN A 71 -31.89 8.09 10.59
C GLN A 71 -31.67 9.19 11.62
N ASN A 72 -32.77 9.55 12.30
CA ASN A 72 -33.42 10.83 11.99
C ASN A 72 -32.50 12.07 11.85
N ILE A 73 -32.24 12.41 10.59
CA ILE A 73 -31.43 13.51 10.05
C ILE A 73 -29.92 13.33 10.33
N ILE A 74 -29.48 12.08 10.49
CA ILE A 74 -28.11 11.56 10.69
C ILE A 74 -27.23 12.39 11.66
N SER A 75 -27.43 12.22 12.97
CA SER A 75 -28.73 12.45 13.62
C SER A 75 -28.74 13.91 14.11
N LYS A 76 -28.71 14.82 13.14
CA LYS A 76 -28.28 16.23 13.21
C LYS A 76 -26.77 16.42 13.28
N TYR A 77 -26.15 15.96 12.19
CA TYR A 77 -24.83 16.38 11.69
C TYR A 77 -23.64 15.70 12.36
N PHE A 78 -23.73 14.37 12.41
CA PHE A 78 -22.67 13.44 12.85
C PHE A 78 -22.50 13.51 14.38
N ASP A 79 -22.34 12.41 15.11
CA ASP A 79 -21.77 11.13 14.71
C ASP A 79 -22.70 9.94 15.02
N LEU A 80 -22.98 9.06 14.04
CA LEU A 80 -23.69 7.78 14.26
C LEU A 80 -22.69 6.65 14.58
N LYS A 81 -21.80 6.92 15.54
CA LYS A 81 -20.65 6.07 15.95
C LYS A 81 -19.71 5.67 14.79
N LYS A 82 -19.54 6.62 13.88
CA LYS A 82 -18.56 6.67 12.81
C LYS A 82 -18.73 5.59 11.75
N GLY A 83 -19.85 5.64 11.03
CA GLY A 83 -19.91 4.98 9.73
C GLY A 83 -19.13 5.76 8.67
N ASN A 84 -18.05 5.26 8.05
CA ASN A 84 -17.27 4.03 8.31
C ASN A 84 -15.74 4.34 8.18
N SER A 85 -15.12 5.35 8.79
CA SER A 85 -15.41 6.11 10.02
C SER A 85 -14.89 7.58 9.94
N LEU A 86 -14.83 8.30 11.09
CA LEU A 86 -14.02 9.53 11.40
C LEU A 86 -14.71 10.91 11.46
N PRO A 87 -14.15 11.84 12.28
CA PRO A 87 -13.28 12.95 11.83
C PRO A 87 -11.95 13.04 12.64
N LYS A 88 -10.95 13.92 12.37
CA LYS A 88 -10.93 15.27 11.76
C LYS A 88 -9.71 15.51 10.84
N ILE A 89 -9.83 16.52 9.97
CA ILE A 89 -8.77 17.27 9.25
C ILE A 89 -9.04 18.77 9.48
N ASP A 90 -8.17 19.69 9.05
CA ASP A 90 -8.54 21.07 8.63
C ASP A 90 -7.62 21.48 7.47
N ILE A 91 -8.15 21.80 6.28
CA ILE A 91 -7.34 21.99 5.06
C ILE A 91 -6.87 23.45 4.99
N GLN A 92 -5.61 23.70 5.35
CA GLN A 92 -4.97 24.99 5.08
C GLN A 92 -4.77 25.21 3.58
N LYS A 93 -4.79 26.46 3.14
CA LYS A 93 -4.64 26.84 1.73
C LYS A 93 -3.61 27.96 1.60
N GLU A 94 -2.59 27.69 0.78
CA GLU A 94 -1.64 28.64 0.15
C GLU A 94 -1.08 29.78 1.04
N ILE A 95 0.05 29.46 1.70
CA ILE A 95 1.19 30.33 2.03
C ILE A 95 0.90 31.82 2.29
N GLU A 96 0.97 32.21 3.55
CA GLU A 96 1.63 33.46 3.96
C GLU A 96 2.63 33.15 5.09
N VAL A 97 3.64 34.00 5.29
CA VAL A 97 4.87 33.66 6.04
C VAL A 97 4.83 34.18 7.49
N ASP A 98 5.52 33.46 8.38
CA ASP A 98 5.82 33.77 9.79
C ASP A 98 4.63 33.92 10.77
N THR A 99 4.41 32.89 11.60
CA THR A 99 5.02 32.87 12.95
C THR A 99 4.85 31.52 13.65
N ILE A 100 5.82 31.16 14.51
CA ILE A 100 5.84 29.88 15.24
C ILE A 100 4.88 29.94 16.44
N SER A 101 3.99 28.96 16.56
CA SER A 101 3.33 28.62 17.83
C SER A 101 3.16 27.11 17.97
N ASN A 102 3.47 26.56 19.15
CA ASN A 102 3.49 25.12 19.38
C ASN A 102 2.07 24.53 19.45
N SER A 103 1.83 23.45 18.71
CA SER A 103 0.81 22.46 19.02
C SER A 103 1.49 21.17 19.49
N GLN A 104 0.88 20.45 20.43
CA GLN A 104 1.50 19.29 21.07
C GLN A 104 1.31 18.03 20.20
N THR A 105 2.40 17.51 19.65
CA THR A 105 2.49 16.12 19.19
C THR A 105 2.71 15.21 20.39
N GLU A 106 1.88 14.16 20.53
CA GLU A 106 2.16 13.07 21.47
C GLU A 106 3.31 12.21 20.92
N SER A 107 4.53 12.58 21.31
CA SER A 107 5.71 11.76 21.12
C SER A 107 5.66 10.59 22.11
N ILE A 108 5.38 9.38 21.60
CA ILE A 108 5.60 8.16 22.38
C ILE A 108 7.11 7.90 22.44
N HIS A 109 7.79 8.62 23.34
CA HIS A 109 9.06 8.17 23.87
C HIS A 109 8.81 6.93 24.72
N ASN A 110 8.89 5.75 24.09
CA ASN A 110 9.17 4.53 24.84
C ASN A 110 10.59 4.66 25.40
N ASP A 111 10.71 4.68 26.73
CA ASP A 111 12.00 4.75 27.41
C ASP A 111 12.91 3.57 26.99
N SER A 112 14.16 3.89 26.69
CA SER A 112 15.06 3.02 25.95
C SER A 112 15.74 1.95 26.80
N VAL A 113 15.02 0.85 27.10
CA VAL A 113 15.65 -0.48 27.21
C VAL A 113 14.76 -1.59 26.62
N SER A 114 14.93 -1.85 25.32
CA SER A 114 14.74 -3.18 24.76
C SER A 114 15.94 -3.56 23.90
N ASN A 115 16.89 -4.29 24.49
CA ASN A 115 17.74 -5.16 23.69
C ASN A 115 16.81 -6.19 23.06
N SER A 116 16.54 -6.09 21.77
CA SER A 116 15.81 -7.13 21.06
C SER A 116 16.59 -8.44 21.21
N ILE A 117 15.94 -9.47 21.76
CA ILE A 117 16.57 -10.79 21.97
C ILE A 117 17.00 -11.40 20.60
N TYR A 118 16.39 -10.94 19.52
CA TYR A 118 16.75 -11.17 18.13
C TYR A 118 17.63 -10.01 17.63
N GLY A 119 18.82 -10.32 17.10
CA GLY A 119 19.70 -9.33 16.48
C GLY A 119 19.24 -8.92 15.07
N LYS A 120 19.85 -7.85 14.53
CA LYS A 120 19.68 -7.47 13.13
C LYS A 120 20.21 -8.56 12.20
N THR A 121 19.46 -8.87 11.15
CA THR A 121 19.86 -9.82 10.10
C THR A 121 20.06 -9.07 8.78
N ASP A 122 21.21 -9.27 8.13
CA ASP A 122 21.47 -8.75 6.79
C ASP A 122 20.88 -9.69 5.73
N ILE A 123 19.75 -9.29 5.15
CA ILE A 123 19.11 -10.02 4.04
C ILE A 123 20.02 -10.09 2.81
N LEU A 124 20.91 -9.12 2.57
CA LEU A 124 21.76 -9.07 1.38
C LEU A 124 23.02 -9.95 1.50
N SER A 125 23.28 -10.52 2.68
CA SER A 125 24.42 -11.41 2.96
C SER A 125 24.45 -12.65 2.06
N GLU A 126 25.57 -13.37 2.06
CA GLU A 126 25.72 -14.58 1.25
C GLU A 126 24.91 -15.78 1.79
N GLU A 127 24.54 -15.76 3.08
CA GLU A 127 23.71 -16.79 3.72
C GLU A 127 22.36 -16.94 3.01
N TYR A 128 21.72 -15.82 2.67
CA TYR A 128 20.40 -15.80 2.05
C TYR A 128 20.43 -15.70 0.51
N ASN A 129 21.58 -16.00 -0.13
CA ASN A 129 21.77 -15.93 -1.59
C ASN A 129 20.67 -16.61 -2.43
N SER A 130 20.04 -17.66 -1.91
CA SER A 130 18.95 -18.37 -2.61
C SER A 130 17.64 -17.57 -2.69
N PHE A 131 17.43 -16.62 -1.76
CA PHE A 131 16.16 -15.93 -1.50
C PHE A 131 16.26 -14.39 -1.54
N ASN A 132 17.47 -13.82 -1.47
CA ASN A 132 17.73 -12.38 -1.67
C ASN A 132 17.99 -12.00 -3.13
N TRP A 133 17.86 -12.97 -4.05
CA TRP A 133 18.07 -12.80 -5.47
C TRP A 133 17.32 -11.61 -6.13
N PRO A 134 16.10 -11.18 -5.74
CA PRO A 134 15.45 -10.06 -6.39
C PRO A 134 16.10 -8.74 -5.98
N TYR A 135 16.48 -8.57 -4.70
CA TYR A 135 17.26 -7.43 -4.25
C TYR A 135 18.61 -7.34 -4.97
N LYS A 136 19.32 -8.46 -5.11
CA LYS A 136 20.59 -8.51 -5.86
C LYS A 136 20.41 -8.24 -7.36
N LYS A 137 19.23 -8.54 -7.92
CA LYS A 137 18.86 -8.17 -9.30
C LYS A 137 18.55 -6.68 -9.42
N ILE A 138 17.83 -6.09 -8.48
CA ILE A 138 17.51 -4.64 -8.44
C ILE A 138 18.77 -3.80 -8.21
N LEU A 139 19.67 -4.26 -7.33
CA LEU A 139 20.93 -3.60 -6.98
C LEU A 139 22.11 -3.98 -7.89
N SER A 140 21.89 -4.69 -9.02
CA SER A 140 22.97 -5.38 -9.78
C SER A 140 24.14 -4.50 -10.19
N ASP A 141 23.84 -3.26 -10.56
CA ASP A 141 24.80 -2.28 -11.08
C ASP A 141 25.31 -1.36 -9.95
N ARG A 142 24.68 -1.43 -8.79
CA ARG A 142 24.99 -0.64 -7.60
C ARG A 142 25.98 -1.40 -6.71
N ILE A 143 27.27 -1.15 -6.96
CA ILE A 143 28.31 -1.43 -5.96
C ILE A 143 27.89 -0.77 -4.63
N LEU A 144 28.17 -1.44 -3.50
CA LEU A 144 27.79 -1.07 -2.12
C LEU A 144 28.47 0.23 -1.59
N ASN A 145 28.88 1.12 -2.49
CA ASN A 145 29.44 2.43 -2.17
C ASN A 145 28.32 3.39 -1.74
N GLY A 146 27.93 3.26 -0.47
CA GLY A 146 27.57 4.32 0.51
C GLY A 146 26.56 5.43 0.20
N ASP A 147 26.55 6.00 -1.01
CA ASP A 147 26.44 7.45 -1.17
C ASP A 147 25.02 8.02 -1.06
N ILE A 148 23.97 7.22 -1.31
CA ILE A 148 22.57 7.68 -1.36
C ILE A 148 21.60 6.54 -0.97
N ARG A 149 21.13 6.50 0.28
CA ARG A 149 20.22 5.47 0.82
C ARG A 149 18.75 5.90 0.83
N GLY A 150 18.41 7.09 0.35
CA GLY A 150 17.05 7.65 0.43
C GLY A 150 16.90 8.76 1.49
N GLU A 151 18.02 9.31 1.96
CA GLU A 151 18.09 10.27 3.06
C GLU A 151 17.20 11.50 2.81
N GLY A 152 16.41 11.86 3.83
CA GLY A 152 15.51 13.02 3.79
C GLY A 152 14.25 12.82 2.94
N ILE A 153 14.01 11.63 2.39
CA ILE A 153 12.77 11.29 1.67
C ILE A 153 11.81 10.55 2.59
N LYS A 154 10.54 10.97 2.55
CA LYS A 154 9.43 10.43 3.35
C LYS A 154 8.56 9.48 2.54
N VAL A 155 8.37 8.28 3.06
CA VAL A 155 7.58 7.21 2.42
C VAL A 155 6.41 6.81 3.32
N GLY A 156 5.19 7.04 2.84
CA GLY A 156 3.98 6.53 3.46
C GLY A 156 3.68 5.10 3.00
N ILE A 157 3.48 4.18 3.96
CA ILE A 157 3.13 2.78 3.70
C ILE A 157 1.66 2.57 4.06
N ILE A 158 0.81 2.37 3.07
CA ILE A 158 -0.64 2.14 3.25
C ILE A 158 -0.89 0.63 3.19
N ASP A 159 -0.99 -0.02 4.36
CA ASP A 159 -1.00 -1.48 4.49
C ASP A 159 -1.60 -1.97 5.84
N SER A 160 -1.25 -3.15 6.34
CA SER A 160 -1.78 -3.76 7.59
C SER A 160 -1.13 -3.28 8.91
N GLY A 161 -0.29 -2.23 8.86
CA GLY A 161 0.55 -1.79 9.98
C GLY A 161 1.99 -2.31 9.87
N VAL A 162 2.86 -1.94 10.81
CA VAL A 162 4.29 -2.36 10.81
C VAL A 162 4.74 -2.73 12.21
N ASP A 163 5.52 -3.81 12.36
CA ASP A 163 6.18 -4.14 13.62
C ASP A 163 7.39 -3.22 13.90
N PHE A 164 7.15 -2.18 14.70
CA PHE A 164 8.17 -1.23 15.15
C PHE A 164 9.23 -1.84 16.10
N SER A 165 9.03 -3.07 16.59
CA SER A 165 10.02 -3.81 17.38
C SER A 165 10.95 -4.69 16.54
N HIS A 166 10.69 -4.82 15.23
CA HIS A 166 11.51 -5.62 14.33
C HIS A 166 12.95 -5.10 14.27
N PRO A 167 14.00 -5.93 14.45
CA PRO A 167 15.33 -5.45 14.82
C PRO A 167 15.98 -4.53 13.78
N ASN A 168 15.66 -4.70 12.50
CA ASN A 168 16.18 -3.81 11.44
C ASN A 168 15.44 -2.46 11.38
N LEU A 169 14.16 -2.40 11.81
CA LEU A 169 13.28 -1.25 11.66
C LEU A 169 13.32 -0.27 12.85
N VAL A 170 13.82 -0.67 14.02
CA VAL A 170 13.79 0.12 15.27
C VAL A 170 14.41 1.52 15.13
N ASP A 171 15.41 1.70 14.26
CA ASP A 171 16.14 2.97 14.11
C ASP A 171 15.43 3.98 13.18
N ASN A 172 14.44 3.54 12.38
CA ASN A 172 13.84 4.34 11.30
C ASN A 172 12.81 5.40 11.78
N ASN A 173 12.78 5.71 13.08
CA ASN A 173 11.91 6.72 13.71
C ASN A 173 10.42 6.60 13.28
N LEU A 174 9.96 5.36 13.20
CA LEU A 174 8.71 5.00 12.54
C LEU A 174 7.49 5.53 13.29
N LYS A 175 6.51 6.03 12.53
CA LYS A 175 5.23 6.54 13.02
C LYS A 175 4.09 5.69 12.46
N GLN A 176 2.97 5.62 13.18
CA GLN A 176 1.75 4.99 12.70
C GLN A 176 0.53 5.89 12.84
N LYS A 177 -0.37 5.82 11.85
CA LYS A 177 -1.78 6.17 11.98
C LYS A 177 -2.60 4.91 11.72
N ASN A 178 -3.52 4.56 12.62
CA ASN A 178 -4.42 3.42 12.46
C ASN A 178 -5.83 3.90 12.09
N TYR A 179 -6.44 3.20 11.13
CA TYR A 179 -7.74 3.50 10.55
C TYR A 179 -8.76 2.36 10.78
N VAL A 180 -8.33 1.24 11.36
CA VAL A 180 -9.09 -0.02 11.49
C VAL A 180 -9.64 -0.22 12.90
N ASN A 181 -8.75 -0.20 13.90
CA ASN A 181 -9.03 -0.61 15.28
C ASN A 181 -8.06 0.06 16.26
N ASP A 182 -8.15 -0.30 17.54
CA ASP A 182 -7.21 0.20 18.58
C ASP A 182 -5.86 -0.55 18.56
N ASP A 183 -5.79 -1.76 17.98
CA ASP A 183 -4.58 -2.59 17.95
C ASP A 183 -3.52 -2.02 16.99
N GLN A 184 -2.39 -1.58 17.54
CA GLN A 184 -1.30 -0.97 16.76
C GLN A 184 -0.34 -1.99 16.12
N THR A 185 -0.53 -3.29 16.31
CA THR A 185 0.34 -4.34 15.74
C THR A 185 -0.03 -4.66 14.29
N ASP A 186 0.92 -5.22 13.54
CA ASP A 186 0.69 -5.78 12.21
C ASP A 186 0.00 -7.16 12.32
N GLU A 187 -1.31 -7.13 12.51
CA GLU A 187 -2.18 -8.30 12.73
C GLU A 187 -2.17 -9.30 11.55
N LEU A 188 -1.84 -8.86 10.34
CA LEU A 188 -1.69 -9.73 9.17
C LEU A 188 -0.23 -10.16 8.98
N GLY A 189 0.71 -9.24 9.18
CA GLY A 189 2.14 -9.42 8.93
C GLY A 189 2.56 -9.00 7.52
N HIS A 190 1.73 -8.27 6.77
CA HIS A 190 2.01 -7.89 5.38
C HIS A 190 2.69 -6.52 5.27
N GLY A 191 2.21 -5.51 5.99
CA GLY A 191 2.84 -4.18 6.01
C GLY A 191 4.29 -4.21 6.53
N THR A 192 4.64 -5.13 7.44
CA THR A 192 6.03 -5.39 7.85
C THR A 192 6.87 -5.97 6.70
N GLN A 193 6.33 -6.86 5.87
CA GLN A 193 7.02 -7.38 4.66
C GLN A 193 7.26 -6.25 3.63
N VAL A 194 6.27 -5.35 3.48
CA VAL A 194 6.35 -4.19 2.59
C VAL A 194 7.39 -3.19 3.09
N ALA A 195 7.38 -2.85 4.38
CA ALA A 195 8.40 -2.02 5.02
C ALA A 195 9.81 -2.63 4.89
N GLY A 196 9.94 -3.95 5.05
CA GLY A 196 11.22 -4.65 4.89
C GLY A 196 11.80 -4.59 3.48
N VAL A 197 10.97 -4.55 2.44
CA VAL A 197 11.45 -4.32 1.06
C VAL A 197 11.95 -2.88 0.88
N ILE A 198 11.27 -1.90 1.46
CA ILE A 198 11.68 -0.49 1.38
C ILE A 198 13.00 -0.28 2.14
N ASP A 199 13.07 -0.75 3.38
CA ASP A 199 14.28 -0.69 4.22
C ASP A 199 15.49 -1.36 3.55
N THR A 200 15.32 -2.56 2.98
CA THR A 200 16.42 -3.30 2.33
C THR A 200 16.99 -2.59 1.08
N LEU A 201 16.19 -1.75 0.39
CA LEU A 201 16.59 -1.08 -0.86
C LEU A 201 16.90 0.41 -0.70
N ALA A 202 16.32 1.06 0.31
CA ALA A 202 16.52 2.46 0.66
C ALA A 202 16.58 2.66 2.20
N PRO A 203 17.63 2.14 2.89
CA PRO A 203 17.79 2.20 4.35
C PRO A 203 18.17 3.60 4.86
N GLY A 204 17.58 4.66 4.32
CA GLY A 204 17.76 6.06 4.73
C GLY A 204 16.47 6.88 4.69
N VAL A 205 15.34 6.29 4.28
CA VAL A 205 14.05 6.98 4.21
C VAL A 205 13.39 7.13 5.59
N GLU A 206 12.64 8.22 5.77
CA GLU A 206 11.68 8.35 6.86
C GLU A 206 10.40 7.59 6.49
N MET A 207 10.04 6.52 7.20
CA MET A 207 8.82 5.74 6.93
C MET A 207 7.70 6.06 7.93
N THR A 208 6.48 6.22 7.42
CA THR A 208 5.25 6.31 8.23
C THR A 208 4.24 5.26 7.76
N SER A 209 3.73 4.47 8.69
CA SER A 209 2.70 3.46 8.41
C SER A 209 1.29 4.05 8.57
N TYR A 210 0.41 3.69 7.65
CA TYR A 210 -1.01 4.02 7.65
C TYR A 210 -1.77 2.70 7.62
N LYS A 211 -2.12 2.17 8.80
CA LYS A 211 -2.77 0.87 8.97
C LYS A 211 -4.24 0.94 8.54
N VAL A 212 -4.55 0.35 7.39
CA VAL A 212 -5.88 0.36 6.74
C VAL A 212 -6.51 -1.03 6.63
N MET A 213 -5.77 -2.08 6.97
CA MET A 213 -6.17 -3.48 6.96
C MET A 213 -5.91 -4.11 8.34
N GLY A 214 -6.84 -4.96 8.81
CA GLY A 214 -6.73 -5.69 10.07
C GLY A 214 -6.12 -7.08 9.88
N ALA A 215 -6.58 -8.06 10.67
CA ALA A 215 -6.16 -9.45 10.55
C ALA A 215 -6.60 -10.16 9.24
N GLU A 216 -7.74 -9.76 8.64
CA GLU A 216 -8.34 -10.45 7.49
C GLU A 216 -8.76 -9.51 6.34
N GLU A 217 -9.41 -8.37 6.63
CA GLU A 217 -9.94 -7.44 5.62
C GLU A 217 -9.55 -5.98 5.88
N GLY A 218 -9.75 -5.10 4.88
CA GLY A 218 -9.40 -3.69 4.93
C GLY A 218 -10.30 -2.84 4.03
N GLU A 219 -10.69 -1.66 4.52
CA GLU A 219 -11.72 -0.84 3.89
C GLU A 219 -11.18 0.10 2.81
N SER A 220 -11.85 0.15 1.65
CA SER A 220 -11.42 1.01 0.52
C SER A 220 -11.38 2.50 0.92
N LEU A 221 -12.28 2.92 1.81
CA LEU A 221 -12.36 4.29 2.31
C LEU A 221 -11.21 4.62 3.28
N ASN A 222 -10.69 3.63 4.01
CA ASN A 222 -9.48 3.79 4.82
C ASN A 222 -8.25 3.97 3.93
N VAL A 223 -8.14 3.21 2.82
CA VAL A 223 -7.07 3.43 1.82
C VAL A 223 -7.14 4.83 1.23
N ILE A 224 -8.34 5.27 0.82
CA ILE A 224 -8.58 6.63 0.29
C ILE A 224 -8.16 7.70 1.32
N ARG A 225 -8.56 7.55 2.59
CA ARG A 225 -8.14 8.49 3.64
C ARG A 225 -6.63 8.45 3.90
N ALA A 226 -6.01 7.28 3.95
CA ALA A 226 -4.57 7.17 4.17
C ALA A 226 -3.77 7.87 3.07
N ILE A 227 -4.22 7.86 1.80
CA ILE A 227 -3.60 8.64 0.72
C ILE A 227 -3.68 10.15 1.03
N ILE A 228 -4.84 10.62 1.49
CA ILE A 228 -5.09 12.04 1.82
C ILE A 228 -4.25 12.47 3.02
N ASP A 229 -4.28 11.71 4.11
CA ASP A 229 -3.52 12.00 5.34
C ASP A 229 -2.01 11.96 5.06
N ALA A 230 -1.51 10.96 4.33
CA ALA A 230 -0.09 10.88 3.96
C ALA A 230 0.36 12.06 3.07
N THR A 231 -0.51 12.56 2.20
CA THR A 231 -0.26 13.80 1.44
C THR A 231 -0.18 15.00 2.38
N ASN A 232 -1.10 15.11 3.36
CA ASN A 232 -1.10 16.19 4.36
C ASN A 232 0.09 16.15 5.33
N ASP A 233 0.59 14.96 5.67
CA ASP A 233 1.80 14.79 6.49
C ASP A 233 3.11 15.11 5.73
N GLY A 234 3.01 15.46 4.45
CA GLY A 234 4.15 15.75 3.59
C GLY A 234 4.99 14.52 3.27
N MET A 235 4.35 13.36 3.03
CA MET A 235 5.04 12.23 2.41
C MET A 235 5.38 12.57 0.96
N ASP A 236 6.61 12.26 0.55
CA ASP A 236 7.06 12.46 -0.83
C ASP A 236 6.56 11.34 -1.74
N ILE A 237 6.47 10.14 -1.19
CA ILE A 237 6.05 8.89 -1.85
C ILE A 237 4.99 8.20 -0.98
N ILE A 238 3.96 7.66 -1.61
CA ILE A 238 2.95 6.81 -1.00
C ILE A 238 2.98 5.45 -1.70
N ASN A 239 3.31 4.40 -0.95
CA ASN A 239 3.26 3.03 -1.39
C ASN A 239 1.92 2.38 -0.99
N VAL A 240 1.18 1.86 -1.98
CA VAL A 240 -0.05 1.09 -1.77
C VAL A 240 0.13 -0.32 -2.30
N SER A 241 0.49 -1.24 -1.41
CA SER A 241 0.79 -2.65 -1.72
C SER A 241 -0.46 -3.55 -1.68
N LEU A 242 -1.62 -2.95 -1.89
CA LEU A 242 -2.94 -3.58 -1.83
C LEU A 242 -3.83 -3.00 -2.92
N GLY A 243 -4.92 -3.70 -3.23
CA GLY A 243 -5.88 -3.24 -4.22
C GLY A 243 -7.16 -4.04 -4.21
N SER A 244 -8.13 -3.58 -5.01
CA SER A 244 -9.41 -4.26 -5.18
C SER A 244 -9.96 -4.03 -6.58
N TYR A 245 -10.90 -4.88 -7.00
CA TYR A 245 -11.68 -4.64 -8.21
C TYR A 245 -12.95 -3.87 -7.87
N LYS A 246 -13.22 -2.81 -8.65
CA LYS A 246 -14.41 -1.99 -8.50
C LYS A 246 -15.09 -1.79 -9.85
N ASN A 247 -16.41 -1.98 -9.89
CA ASN A 247 -17.19 -1.73 -11.09
C ASN A 247 -17.44 -0.23 -11.29
N TYR A 248 -16.67 0.41 -12.16
CA TYR A 248 -16.74 1.87 -12.38
C TYR A 248 -18.07 2.34 -13.02
N THR A 249 -19.00 1.43 -13.34
CA THR A 249 -20.33 1.76 -13.86
C THR A 249 -21.48 1.58 -12.88
N LYS A 250 -21.29 0.95 -11.70
CA LYS A 250 -22.37 0.56 -10.80
C LYS A 250 -22.20 1.06 -9.36
N GLY A 251 -23.30 1.56 -8.80
CA GLY A 251 -23.51 1.72 -7.34
C GLY A 251 -22.37 2.39 -6.58
N GLU A 252 -22.10 1.87 -5.38
CA GLU A 252 -21.06 2.33 -4.47
C GLU A 252 -19.64 2.12 -5.05
N GLU A 253 -19.40 1.07 -5.83
CA GLU A 253 -18.09 0.80 -6.44
C GLU A 253 -17.67 1.89 -7.43
N LYS A 254 -18.62 2.45 -8.18
CA LYS A 254 -18.39 3.65 -9.00
C LYS A 254 -18.01 4.86 -8.14
N PHE A 255 -18.67 5.07 -7.00
CA PHE A 255 -18.34 6.17 -6.09
C PHE A 255 -16.94 6.01 -5.49
N THR A 256 -16.61 4.82 -4.98
CA THR A 256 -15.27 4.47 -4.48
C THR A 256 -14.18 4.65 -5.54
N THR A 257 -14.46 4.28 -6.81
CA THR A 257 -13.54 4.51 -7.93
C THR A 257 -13.25 6.00 -8.15
N ILE A 258 -14.29 6.85 -8.12
CA ILE A 258 -14.14 8.31 -8.28
C ILE A 258 -13.42 8.91 -7.05
N ALA A 259 -13.66 8.39 -5.84
CA ALA A 259 -12.99 8.82 -4.63
C ALA A 259 -11.48 8.50 -4.64
N PHE A 260 -11.08 7.30 -5.10
CA PHE A 260 -9.67 6.99 -5.36
C PHE A 260 -9.06 7.95 -6.39
N LEU A 261 -9.72 8.19 -7.54
CA LEU A 261 -9.26 9.14 -8.55
C LEU A 261 -9.02 10.53 -7.96
N LYS A 262 -9.93 11.04 -7.11
CA LYS A 262 -9.75 12.35 -6.46
C LYS A 262 -8.65 12.38 -5.39
N ALA A 263 -8.41 11.29 -4.66
CA ALA A 263 -7.27 11.19 -3.76
C ALA A 263 -5.92 11.18 -4.52
N ILE A 264 -5.86 10.51 -5.67
CA ILE A 264 -4.67 10.48 -6.54
C ILE A 264 -4.43 11.83 -7.21
N GLU A 265 -5.48 12.47 -7.74
CA GLU A 265 -5.40 13.85 -8.26
C GLU A 265 -4.90 14.83 -7.17
N TYR A 266 -5.32 14.66 -5.92
CA TYR A 266 -4.86 15.50 -4.82
C TYR A 266 -3.38 15.26 -4.50
N ALA A 267 -2.94 14.00 -4.37
CA ALA A 267 -1.52 13.68 -4.15
C ALA A 267 -0.62 14.27 -5.26
N ARG A 268 -0.97 14.07 -6.54
CA ARG A 268 -0.22 14.66 -7.67
C ARG A 268 -0.15 16.18 -7.60
N ARG A 269 -1.25 16.86 -7.23
CA ARG A 269 -1.30 18.33 -7.11
C ARG A 269 -0.44 18.86 -5.97
N ASN A 270 -0.27 18.10 -4.90
CA ASN A 270 0.64 18.43 -3.78
C ASN A 270 2.05 17.85 -3.94
N LYS A 271 2.41 17.34 -5.14
CA LYS A 271 3.73 16.79 -5.48
C LYS A 271 4.15 15.57 -4.63
N THR A 272 3.17 14.77 -4.21
CA THR A 272 3.35 13.43 -3.64
C THR A 272 3.13 12.37 -4.73
N ILE A 273 4.05 11.42 -4.84
CA ILE A 273 4.02 10.35 -5.85
C ILE A 273 3.32 9.11 -5.28
N ILE A 274 2.38 8.51 -6.01
CA ILE A 274 1.75 7.24 -5.60
C ILE A 274 2.33 6.10 -6.44
N VAL A 275 2.77 5.04 -5.75
CA VAL A 275 3.23 3.77 -6.33
C VAL A 275 2.29 2.67 -5.83
N ALA A 276 1.79 1.81 -6.72
CA ALA A 276 0.85 0.75 -6.33
C ALA A 276 1.06 -0.57 -7.09
N SER A 277 0.72 -1.66 -6.42
CA SER A 277 0.74 -3.01 -6.98
C SER A 277 -0.29 -3.20 -8.10
N ALA A 278 0.06 -3.95 -9.15
CA ALA A 278 -0.85 -4.27 -10.26
C ALA A 278 -1.95 -5.30 -9.93
N GLY A 279 -1.76 -6.10 -8.86
CA GLY A 279 -2.63 -7.22 -8.48
C GLY A 279 -2.10 -8.59 -8.96
N ASN A 280 -2.70 -9.67 -8.45
CA ASN A 280 -2.12 -11.02 -8.45
C ASN A 280 -3.04 -12.09 -9.08
N GLU A 281 -3.92 -11.70 -10.01
CA GLU A 281 -4.94 -12.57 -10.61
C GLU A 281 -4.60 -13.03 -12.05
N SER A 282 -3.41 -12.67 -12.54
CA SER A 282 -2.91 -12.85 -13.91
C SER A 282 -3.87 -12.40 -15.01
N ILE A 283 -4.59 -11.29 -14.80
CA ILE A 283 -5.48 -10.70 -15.80
C ILE A 283 -4.79 -9.62 -16.63
N ASN A 284 -5.24 -9.48 -17.89
CA ASN A 284 -4.98 -8.30 -18.69
C ASN A 284 -5.97 -7.18 -18.31
N LEU A 285 -5.47 -6.10 -17.73
CA LEU A 285 -6.22 -4.92 -17.32
C LEU A 285 -6.80 -4.14 -18.52
N ASP A 286 -6.19 -4.24 -19.72
CA ASP A 286 -6.70 -3.60 -20.94
C ASP A 286 -8.01 -4.23 -21.43
N THR A 287 -8.19 -5.53 -21.15
CA THR A 287 -9.32 -6.34 -21.63
C THR A 287 -10.17 -6.90 -20.50
N PHE A 288 -10.03 -6.39 -19.27
CA PHE A 288 -10.74 -6.92 -18.12
C PHE A 288 -12.24 -6.59 -18.21
N SER A 289 -13.03 -7.60 -18.56
CA SER A 289 -14.42 -7.41 -18.96
C SER A 289 -15.37 -7.13 -17.78
N ASN A 290 -16.59 -6.68 -18.10
CA ASN A 290 -17.67 -6.29 -17.18
C ASN A 290 -17.56 -4.90 -16.52
N ASN A 291 -16.74 -3.99 -17.05
CA ASN A 291 -16.54 -2.62 -16.53
C ASN A 291 -15.94 -2.59 -15.11
N ASN A 292 -15.04 -3.53 -14.81
CA ASN A 292 -14.28 -3.56 -13.57
C ASN A 292 -12.90 -2.93 -13.79
N MET A 293 -12.36 -2.27 -12.77
CA MET A 293 -11.00 -1.71 -12.78
C MET A 293 -10.31 -2.03 -11.47
N HIS A 294 -9.00 -2.31 -11.53
CA HIS A 294 -8.17 -2.46 -10.34
C HIS A 294 -7.93 -1.10 -9.72
N VAL A 295 -8.08 -0.93 -8.41
CA VAL A 295 -7.86 0.34 -7.71
C VAL A 295 -7.02 0.15 -6.44
N PRO A 296 -6.05 1.05 -6.15
CA PRO A 296 -5.66 2.21 -6.96
C PRO A 296 -4.79 1.88 -8.18
N GLY A 297 -4.20 0.67 -8.26
CA GLY A 297 -3.18 0.34 -9.26
C GLY A 297 -3.61 0.31 -10.75
N GLY A 298 -4.89 0.45 -11.08
CA GLY A 298 -5.36 0.63 -12.47
C GLY A 298 -5.70 2.08 -12.83
N LEU A 299 -5.35 3.06 -12.00
CA LEU A 299 -5.77 4.45 -12.15
C LEU A 299 -4.66 5.37 -12.72
N PRO A 300 -4.99 6.37 -13.55
CA PRO A 300 -4.01 7.33 -14.07
C PRO A 300 -3.29 8.11 -12.96
N SER A 301 -2.05 8.54 -13.23
CA SER A 301 -1.15 9.21 -12.27
C SER A 301 -0.66 8.35 -11.09
N VAL A 302 -0.85 7.03 -11.15
CA VAL A 302 -0.20 6.06 -10.26
C VAL A 302 0.97 5.41 -11.02
N ILE A 303 2.10 5.20 -10.34
CA ILE A 303 3.16 4.33 -10.86
C ILE A 303 2.73 2.89 -10.58
N THR A 304 2.19 2.23 -11.59
CA THR A 304 1.64 0.87 -11.47
C THR A 304 2.72 -0.17 -11.69
N VAL A 305 2.84 -1.10 -10.73
CA VAL A 305 3.97 -2.04 -10.67
C VAL A 305 3.52 -3.50 -10.79
N ALA A 306 3.94 -4.13 -11.88
CA ALA A 306 3.82 -5.58 -12.10
C ALA A 306 5.02 -6.34 -11.48
N SER A 307 4.94 -7.67 -11.47
CA SER A 307 6.01 -8.53 -10.94
C SER A 307 6.63 -9.41 -12.02
N THR A 308 7.94 -9.61 -11.93
CA THR A 308 8.70 -10.58 -12.73
C THR A 308 9.23 -11.75 -11.89
N ASN A 309 9.39 -12.88 -12.57
CA ASN A 309 10.06 -14.07 -12.04
C ASN A 309 11.60 -13.96 -12.15
N LYS A 310 12.31 -15.00 -11.69
CA LYS A 310 13.78 -15.03 -11.66
C LYS A 310 14.42 -14.78 -13.03
N LYS A 311 13.79 -15.25 -14.11
CA LYS A 311 14.23 -15.08 -15.51
C LYS A 311 13.96 -13.69 -16.10
N GLY A 312 13.12 -12.87 -15.45
CA GLY A 312 12.69 -11.57 -15.95
C GLY A 312 11.45 -11.62 -16.86
N ASN A 313 10.75 -12.76 -16.92
CA ASN A 313 9.43 -12.85 -17.55
C ASN A 313 8.36 -12.40 -16.55
N LYS A 314 7.14 -12.10 -17.02
CA LYS A 314 5.98 -11.84 -16.15
C LYS A 314 5.84 -12.97 -15.11
N ALA A 315 5.58 -12.61 -13.86
CA ALA A 315 5.21 -13.59 -12.85
C ALA A 315 3.87 -14.26 -13.21
N ASP A 316 3.75 -15.54 -12.91
CA ASP A 316 2.57 -16.36 -13.21
C ASP A 316 1.27 -15.84 -12.58
N TYR A 317 1.36 -15.12 -11.45
CA TYR A 317 0.24 -14.39 -10.84
C TYR A 317 0.08 -12.93 -11.30
N SER A 318 1.10 -12.28 -11.87
CA SER A 318 1.06 -10.81 -12.04
C SER A 318 0.02 -10.40 -13.08
N ASN A 319 -0.80 -9.40 -12.74
CA ASN A 319 -1.59 -8.67 -13.73
C ASN A 319 -0.69 -7.87 -14.68
N TYR A 320 -1.25 -7.49 -15.82
CA TYR A 320 -0.55 -6.84 -16.92
C TYR A 320 -1.48 -5.95 -17.75
N GLY A 321 -0.93 -5.14 -18.66
CA GLY A 321 -1.68 -4.23 -19.54
C GLY A 321 -0.96 -2.91 -19.79
N SER A 322 -1.49 -2.09 -20.69
CA SER A 322 -0.95 -0.76 -21.07
C SER A 322 -0.83 0.24 -19.91
N ILE A 323 -1.54 0.00 -18.80
CA ILE A 323 -1.47 0.82 -17.57
C ILE A 323 -0.24 0.51 -16.69
N ILE A 324 0.44 -0.63 -16.89
CA ILE A 324 1.64 -0.97 -16.11
C ILE A 324 2.77 -0.01 -16.49
N SER A 325 3.34 0.70 -15.50
CA SER A 325 4.47 1.61 -15.72
C SER A 325 5.79 0.84 -15.79
N ILE A 326 6.00 -0.10 -14.86
CA ILE A 326 7.26 -0.85 -14.71
C ILE A 326 6.99 -2.19 -13.99
N SER A 327 7.93 -3.14 -14.07
CA SER A 327 7.93 -4.32 -13.19
C SER A 327 9.07 -4.29 -12.20
N SER A 328 8.92 -4.98 -11.07
CA SER A 328 10.05 -5.32 -10.18
C SER A 328 10.10 -6.85 -9.94
N PRO A 329 11.29 -7.46 -9.87
CA PRO A 329 11.39 -8.89 -9.58
C PRO A 329 10.96 -9.17 -8.14
N THR A 330 10.03 -10.11 -7.95
CA THR A 330 9.66 -10.61 -6.60
C THR A 330 9.39 -12.11 -6.56
N GLY A 331 9.24 -12.78 -7.71
CA GLY A 331 9.11 -14.23 -7.78
C GLY A 331 7.90 -14.75 -8.57
N SER A 332 7.72 -16.05 -8.53
CA SER A 332 6.62 -16.80 -9.15
C SER A 332 6.22 -18.00 -8.29
N PHE A 333 5.09 -18.65 -8.57
CA PHE A 333 4.84 -19.99 -8.01
C PHE A 333 5.85 -21.01 -8.55
N GLY A 334 6.39 -20.78 -9.76
CA GLY A 334 7.54 -21.47 -10.33
C GLY A 334 7.21 -22.26 -11.60
N GLU A 335 8.24 -22.58 -12.39
CA GLU A 335 8.09 -23.09 -13.76
C GLU A 335 7.21 -24.35 -13.91
N GLN A 336 7.11 -25.16 -12.86
CA GLN A 336 6.31 -26.40 -12.84
C GLN A 336 4.96 -26.24 -12.15
N TYR A 337 4.61 -25.06 -11.62
CA TYR A 337 3.36 -24.85 -10.89
C TYR A 337 2.13 -25.12 -11.76
N ALA A 338 2.12 -24.59 -12.99
CA ALA A 338 1.01 -24.76 -13.94
C ALA A 338 0.73 -26.23 -14.35
N THR A 339 1.71 -27.13 -14.19
CA THR A 339 1.59 -28.56 -14.56
C THR A 339 1.50 -29.49 -13.34
N THR A 340 2.00 -29.09 -12.17
CA THR A 340 2.09 -29.95 -10.98
C THR A 340 1.27 -29.46 -9.78
N GLY A 341 0.90 -28.18 -9.74
CA GLY A 341 0.34 -27.50 -8.57
C GLY A 341 1.31 -27.39 -7.38
N GLN A 342 2.62 -27.56 -7.59
CA GLN A 342 3.65 -27.44 -6.56
C GLN A 342 4.33 -26.07 -6.67
N ILE A 343 4.45 -25.36 -5.54
CA ILE A 343 5.11 -24.06 -5.45
C ILE A 343 6.61 -24.29 -5.19
N ASP A 344 7.47 -23.61 -5.93
CA ASP A 344 8.91 -23.63 -5.70
C ASP A 344 9.34 -22.49 -4.77
N ALA A 345 9.65 -22.84 -3.51
CA ALA A 345 10.11 -21.87 -2.51
C ALA A 345 11.38 -21.10 -2.92
N ARG A 346 12.14 -21.58 -3.91
CA ARG A 346 13.37 -20.94 -4.43
C ARG A 346 13.07 -19.84 -5.46
N GLU A 347 11.86 -19.78 -5.98
CA GLU A 347 11.36 -18.66 -6.79
C GLU A 347 10.77 -17.53 -5.94
N MET A 348 10.57 -17.75 -4.64
CA MET A 348 10.13 -16.73 -3.67
C MET A 348 11.29 -15.81 -3.25
N MET A 349 11.00 -14.79 -2.44
CA MET A 349 11.98 -13.90 -1.83
C MET A 349 11.87 -13.84 -0.29
N MET A 350 13.00 -13.57 0.37
CA MET A 350 13.04 -13.30 1.82
C MET A 350 12.61 -11.86 2.10
N THR A 351 11.87 -11.62 3.19
CA THR A 351 11.52 -10.28 3.67
C THR A 351 11.16 -10.32 5.18
N TYR A 352 10.92 -9.16 5.80
CA TYR A 352 10.65 -9.01 7.23
C TYR A 352 9.23 -9.52 7.59
N TYR A 353 9.00 -9.84 8.86
CA TYR A 353 7.75 -10.37 9.41
C TYR A 353 7.64 -10.01 10.90
N PRO A 354 6.45 -9.85 11.50
CA PRO A 354 6.34 -9.44 12.90
C PRO A 354 6.99 -10.43 13.89
N LEU A 355 7.76 -9.92 14.86
CA LEU A 355 8.31 -10.67 15.99
C LEU A 355 7.22 -11.23 16.91
N THR A 356 6.02 -10.66 16.87
CA THR A 356 4.83 -11.16 17.58
C THR A 356 4.28 -12.46 16.97
N LYS A 357 4.62 -12.78 15.71
CA LYS A 357 4.15 -13.95 14.96
C LYS A 357 5.22 -15.01 14.74
N GLU A 358 4.82 -16.18 14.27
CA GLU A 358 5.72 -17.21 13.73
C GLU A 358 5.43 -17.40 12.24
N SER A 359 6.45 -17.23 11.38
CA SER A 359 6.35 -17.63 9.98
C SER A 359 6.72 -19.09 9.83
N ILE A 360 5.72 -19.95 9.59
CA ILE A 360 5.94 -21.38 9.34
C ILE A 360 6.89 -21.58 8.15
N ILE A 361 6.72 -20.81 7.06
CA ILE A 361 7.56 -20.94 5.87
C ILE A 361 8.96 -20.35 6.06
N GLY A 362 9.11 -19.27 6.84
CA GLY A 362 10.41 -18.73 7.24
C GLY A 362 11.18 -19.72 8.11
N SER A 363 10.54 -20.32 9.11
CA SER A 363 11.13 -21.36 9.96
C SER A 363 11.53 -22.62 9.18
N LEU A 364 10.72 -23.03 8.19
CA LEU A 364 11.07 -24.15 7.29
C LEU A 364 12.21 -23.79 6.31
N ALA A 365 12.40 -22.51 5.98
CA ALA A 365 13.55 -22.01 5.23
C ALA A 365 14.81 -21.80 6.10
N GLY A 366 14.72 -22.04 7.42
CA GLY A 366 15.81 -21.86 8.38
C GLY A 366 16.05 -20.42 8.82
N PHE A 367 15.12 -19.50 8.56
CA PHE A 367 15.30 -18.08 8.87
C PHE A 367 15.15 -17.78 10.37
N PRO A 368 15.84 -16.75 10.89
CA PRO A 368 15.60 -16.24 12.24
C PRO A 368 14.18 -15.68 12.40
N LYS A 369 13.72 -15.54 13.66
CA LYS A 369 12.43 -14.89 13.94
C LYS A 369 12.49 -13.43 13.49
N GLY A 370 11.39 -12.95 12.89
CA GLY A 370 11.33 -11.65 12.24
C GLY A 370 11.36 -11.71 10.71
N TYR A 371 11.44 -12.90 10.10
CA TYR A 371 11.61 -13.03 8.65
C TYR A 371 10.71 -14.14 8.06
N THR A 372 10.37 -14.00 6.78
CA THR A 372 9.52 -14.93 6.03
C THR A 372 9.97 -15.07 4.58
N LEU A 373 9.54 -16.15 3.92
CA LEU A 373 9.45 -16.19 2.45
C LEU A 373 8.10 -15.61 2.01
N SER A 374 8.11 -14.88 0.90
CA SER A 374 6.93 -14.27 0.27
C SER A 374 7.19 -13.94 -1.21
N PHE A 375 6.17 -13.49 -1.94
CA PHE A 375 6.24 -12.91 -3.29
C PHE A 375 4.91 -12.18 -3.59
N GLY A 376 4.90 -11.31 -4.62
CA GLY A 376 3.68 -10.67 -5.08
C GLY A 376 3.93 -9.29 -5.70
N THR A 377 2.97 -8.77 -6.46
CA THR A 377 3.02 -7.36 -6.90
C THR A 377 3.01 -6.38 -5.72
N SER A 378 2.51 -6.81 -4.56
CA SER A 378 2.60 -6.10 -3.28
C SER A 378 4.02 -5.95 -2.72
N LEU A 379 4.97 -6.80 -3.11
CA LEU A 379 6.41 -6.62 -2.84
C LEU A 379 7.14 -5.91 -3.99
N ALA A 380 6.49 -5.75 -5.15
CA ALA A 380 7.06 -5.06 -6.31
C ALA A 380 6.91 -3.54 -6.19
N ALA A 381 5.73 -3.07 -5.75
CA ALA A 381 5.47 -1.67 -5.44
C ALA A 381 6.46 -1.03 -4.42
N PRO A 382 6.82 -1.67 -3.28
CA PRO A 382 7.77 -1.08 -2.33
C PRO A 382 9.20 -1.03 -2.89
N ALA A 383 9.59 -1.98 -3.75
CA ALA A 383 10.88 -1.92 -4.43
C ALA A 383 10.98 -0.72 -5.38
N VAL A 384 9.90 -0.44 -6.14
CA VAL A 384 9.83 0.79 -6.96
C VAL A 384 9.77 2.04 -6.08
N SER A 385 9.04 2.01 -4.96
CA SER A 385 8.99 3.13 -4.01
C SER A 385 10.39 3.47 -3.45
N ALA A 386 11.17 2.46 -3.07
CA ALA A 386 12.56 2.63 -2.66
C ALA A 386 13.45 3.19 -3.79
N ALA A 387 13.25 2.73 -5.03
CA ALA A 387 13.96 3.28 -6.19
C ALA A 387 13.62 4.75 -6.47
N VAL A 388 12.35 5.15 -6.33
CA VAL A 388 11.92 6.55 -6.43
C VAL A 388 12.54 7.38 -5.29
N ALA A 389 12.63 6.83 -4.07
CA ALA A 389 13.29 7.52 -2.95
C ALA A 389 14.79 7.73 -3.20
N VAL A 390 15.49 6.73 -3.74
CA VAL A 390 16.90 6.86 -4.15
C VAL A 390 17.06 7.85 -5.31
N ILE A 391 16.09 7.96 -6.23
CA ILE A 391 16.10 8.99 -7.30
C ILE A 391 15.94 10.40 -6.72
N LEU A 392 14.91 10.64 -5.89
CA LEU A 392 14.62 11.96 -5.32
C LEU A 392 15.75 12.46 -4.39
N SER A 393 16.34 11.57 -3.60
CA SER A 393 17.48 11.93 -2.73
C SER A 393 18.75 12.29 -3.52
N LYS A 394 18.92 11.87 -4.78
CA LYS A 394 20.00 12.39 -5.65
C LYS A 394 19.83 13.86 -6.01
N ASN A 395 18.60 14.40 -5.96
CA ASN A 395 18.29 15.77 -6.36
C ASN A 395 17.00 16.28 -5.70
N ILE A 396 17.10 16.82 -4.49
CA ILE A 396 15.97 17.33 -3.70
C ILE A 396 15.17 18.43 -4.44
N CYS A 397 15.79 19.15 -5.38
CA CYS A 397 15.16 20.19 -6.20
C CYS A 397 14.50 19.64 -7.50
N GLN A 398 14.41 18.33 -7.67
CA GLN A 398 13.81 17.69 -8.85
C GLN A 398 12.30 17.93 -8.94
N ASP A 399 11.80 18.17 -10.16
CA ASP A 399 10.35 18.19 -10.40
C ASP A 399 9.74 16.79 -10.21
N ARG A 400 8.85 16.69 -9.22
CA ARG A 400 8.14 15.47 -8.83
C ARG A 400 6.89 15.21 -9.68
N ASP A 401 6.96 15.52 -10.97
CA ASP A 401 5.92 15.07 -11.89
C ASP A 401 6.07 13.57 -12.18
N VAL A 402 4.95 12.85 -12.15
CA VAL A 402 4.94 11.38 -12.27
C VAL A 402 5.56 10.90 -13.58
N GLU A 403 5.37 11.63 -14.69
CA GLU A 403 5.96 11.23 -15.98
C GLU A 403 7.50 11.40 -15.96
N SER A 404 8.00 12.45 -15.29
CA SER A 404 9.44 12.70 -15.10
C SER A 404 10.11 11.60 -14.26
N ILE A 405 9.41 11.07 -13.26
CA ILE A 405 9.87 9.97 -12.42
C ILE A 405 9.81 8.63 -13.18
N ILE A 406 8.72 8.35 -13.91
CA ILE A 406 8.60 7.17 -14.77
C ILE A 406 9.73 7.16 -15.81
N LEU A 407 10.01 8.28 -16.50
CA LEU A 407 11.10 8.38 -17.47
C LEU A 407 12.49 8.11 -16.87
N GLN A 408 12.70 8.33 -15.58
CA GLN A 408 13.96 8.00 -14.89
C GLN A 408 14.01 6.53 -14.47
N LEU A 409 12.90 5.98 -13.96
CA LEU A 409 12.76 4.55 -13.70
C LEU A 409 12.98 3.73 -14.99
N MET A 410 12.43 4.18 -16.12
CA MET A 410 12.66 3.60 -17.45
C MET A 410 14.14 3.59 -17.83
N ARG A 411 14.84 4.72 -17.71
CA ARG A 411 16.28 4.85 -18.05
C ARG A 411 17.17 3.98 -17.17
N ASN A 412 16.74 3.70 -15.94
CA ASN A 412 17.45 2.85 -14.99
C ASN A 412 17.01 1.38 -15.07
N SER A 413 15.88 1.05 -15.70
CA SER A 413 15.40 -0.34 -15.82
C SER A 413 16.26 -1.18 -16.76
N GLU A 414 16.24 -2.49 -16.55
CA GLU A 414 16.66 -3.45 -17.57
C GLU A 414 15.54 -3.58 -18.62
N PRO A 415 15.80 -3.32 -19.91
CA PRO A 415 14.78 -3.42 -20.93
C PRO A 415 14.35 -4.88 -21.12
N PHE A 416 13.05 -5.09 -21.31
CA PHE A 416 12.57 -6.41 -21.71
C PHE A 416 13.02 -6.74 -23.14
N LYS A 417 13.06 -8.04 -23.42
CA LYS A 417 13.11 -8.54 -24.80
C LYS A 417 11.74 -8.35 -25.46
N GLU A 418 11.71 -8.44 -26.79
CA GLU A 418 10.47 -8.57 -27.55
C GLU A 418 9.64 -9.75 -26.98
N ASP A 419 8.30 -9.66 -27.08
CA ASP A 419 7.30 -10.50 -26.40
C ASP A 419 7.18 -10.35 -24.86
N SER A 420 7.49 -9.18 -24.29
CA SER A 420 7.01 -8.83 -22.93
C SER A 420 5.48 -8.67 -22.92
N GLU A 421 4.78 -9.40 -22.03
CA GLU A 421 3.31 -9.43 -21.93
C GLU A 421 2.67 -8.12 -21.37
N ASN A 422 2.95 -6.95 -21.95
CA ASN A 422 2.49 -5.63 -21.46
C ASN A 422 2.77 -5.41 -19.94
N ILE A 423 4.01 -5.65 -19.51
CA ILE A 423 4.43 -5.54 -18.09
C ILE A 423 5.25 -4.27 -17.80
N GLY A 424 4.88 -3.19 -18.49
CA GLY A 424 5.56 -1.89 -18.40
C GLY A 424 6.88 -1.83 -19.16
N TYR A 425 7.59 -0.71 -18.99
CA TYR A 425 8.71 -0.35 -19.85
C TYR A 425 10.02 -1.13 -19.62
N GLY A 426 10.12 -1.88 -18.52
CA GLY A 426 11.31 -2.64 -18.15
C GLY A 426 11.21 -3.26 -16.76
N GLU A 427 12.25 -3.99 -16.37
CA GLU A 427 12.41 -4.56 -15.03
C GLU A 427 13.33 -3.67 -14.18
N LEU A 428 12.87 -3.33 -12.97
CA LEU A 428 13.53 -2.36 -12.09
C LEU A 428 15.01 -2.66 -11.83
N ARG A 429 15.85 -1.63 -11.92
CA ARG A 429 17.16 -1.53 -11.25
C ARG A 429 17.28 -0.19 -10.54
N ILE A 430 18.15 -0.14 -9.53
CA ILE A 430 18.64 1.09 -8.92
C ILE A 430 20.10 1.25 -9.39
N LYS A 431 20.34 2.27 -10.21
CA LYS A 431 21.65 2.65 -10.75
C LYS A 431 22.03 4.05 -10.22
#